data_AF-A0AAU9V1D7-F1
#
_entry.id   AF-A0AAU9V1D7-F1
#
_cell.length_a   1.000
_cell.length_b   1.000
_cell.length_c   1.000
_cell.angle_alpha   90.00
_cell.angle_beta   90.00
_cell.angle_gamma   90.00
#
_symmetry.space_group_name_H-M   'P 1'
#
loop_
_entity.id
_entity.type
_entity.pdbx_description
1 polymer ?
#
loop_
_entity_poly.entity_id
_entity_poly.type
_entity_poly.pdbx_seq_one_letter_code
_entity_poly.pdbx_strand_id
1 'polypeptide(L)'
;MDSLCKDHFLQRQYRKLDGGVLWSRNERNLDCTVTFQTHSILQRFMLHFDLLQLDCNDHLYVYDGAHATAPPKADLSCRNTKQQVGALFTRSNFVTLKYVTDNWGTDANGFKLVITAVKDPKHGCKEFRCKQREFCVSADLTCDGVDHCADGSDEDTATLCPDSGNGTHSGAWAAVAAGAAGLLALAALLTVCCYCRRRAPAPLTHLHLQQMASSNGAGGKGAGPAASPATRLPGNWAHPAGPRGYRAARPGRLRARAQR
;
A
#
# COMPACT_ATOMS: atom_id res chain seq x y z
N MET A 1 -0.53 13.61 -0.77
CA MET A 1 -1.71 14.25 -1.39
C MET A 1 -1.59 15.72 -1.07
N ASP A 2 -0.92 16.44 -1.96
CA ASP A 2 -0.48 17.79 -1.67
C ASP A 2 -1.44 18.74 -2.37
N SER A 3 -2.27 19.42 -1.58
CA SER A 3 -3.00 20.59 -2.08
C SER A 3 -1.97 21.58 -2.61
N LEU A 4 -2.23 22.15 -3.78
CA LEU A 4 -1.31 22.99 -4.57
C LEU A 4 -0.49 23.98 -3.72
N CYS A 5 -1.06 24.51 -2.62
CA CYS A 5 -0.60 25.74 -1.97
C CYS A 5 -0.48 25.67 -0.43
N LYS A 6 -0.37 24.49 0.17
CA LYS A 6 -0.45 24.35 1.64
C LYS A 6 0.64 25.09 2.44
N ASP A 7 1.77 25.46 1.83
CA ASP A 7 2.86 26.17 2.51
C ASP A 7 3.33 27.40 1.73
N HIS A 8 3.08 28.59 2.25
CA HIS A 8 3.57 29.87 1.72
C HIS A 8 5.11 29.93 1.57
N PHE A 9 5.85 29.15 2.35
CA PHE A 9 7.32 29.13 2.32
C PHE A 9 7.89 28.43 1.07
N LEU A 10 7.12 27.53 0.45
CA LEU A 10 7.56 26.75 -0.72
C LEU A 10 7.18 27.39 -2.06
N GLN A 11 6.58 28.58 -2.05
CA GLN A 11 6.21 29.32 -3.27
C GLN A 11 7.44 29.93 -4.00
N ARG A 12 8.60 30.01 -3.32
CA ARG A 12 9.83 30.62 -3.88
C ARG A 12 10.86 29.62 -4.40
N GLN A 13 10.59 28.32 -4.32
CA GLN A 13 11.56 27.29 -4.72
C GLN A 13 10.98 26.42 -5.84
N TYR A 14 11.74 26.32 -6.94
CA TYR A 14 11.38 25.46 -8.06
C TYR A 14 11.36 24.00 -7.61
N ARG A 15 10.26 23.30 -7.90
CA ARG A 15 10.11 21.88 -7.58
C ARG A 15 10.45 21.06 -8.81
N LYS A 16 11.44 20.18 -8.69
CA LYS A 16 11.70 19.21 -9.75
C LYS A 16 10.62 18.13 -9.73
N LEU A 17 10.07 17.82 -10.89
CA LEU A 17 8.95 16.89 -11.01
C LEU A 17 9.03 16.12 -12.34
N ASP A 18 8.94 14.80 -12.25
CA ASP A 18 8.80 13.91 -13.41
C ASP A 18 7.33 13.68 -13.76
N GLY A 19 6.49 13.48 -12.75
CA GLY A 19 5.05 13.33 -12.90
C GLY A 19 4.35 13.56 -11.59
N GLY A 20 3.10 13.99 -11.62
CA GLY A 20 2.28 14.09 -10.42
C GLY A 20 0.87 14.62 -10.67
N VAL A 21 0.06 14.56 -9.62
CA VAL A 21 -1.32 15.04 -9.62
C VAL A 21 -1.45 16.20 -8.67
N LEU A 22 -1.94 17.32 -9.19
CA LEU A 22 -2.30 18.51 -8.44
C LEU A 22 -3.81 18.53 -8.27
N TRP A 23 -4.24 18.56 -7.01
CA TRP A 23 -5.65 18.51 -6.67
C TRP A 23 -6.08 19.76 -5.91
N SER A 24 -7.14 20.36 -6.42
CA SER A 24 -7.89 21.43 -5.81
C SER A 24 -9.30 20.98 -5.47
N ARG A 25 -9.78 21.33 -4.27
CA ARG A 25 -11.12 21.05 -3.73
C ARG A 25 -11.65 22.25 -2.95
N ASN A 26 -12.43 23.11 -3.61
CA ASN A 26 -13.12 24.26 -3.01
C ASN A 26 -12.18 25.18 -2.19
N GLU A 27 -11.00 25.51 -2.75
CA GLU A 27 -10.09 26.48 -2.14
C GLU A 27 -10.67 27.89 -2.21
N ARG A 28 -10.66 28.60 -1.08
CA ARG A 28 -11.21 29.96 -0.97
C ARG A 28 -10.14 30.96 -0.57
N ASN A 29 -10.27 32.19 -1.08
CA ASN A 29 -9.37 33.32 -0.84
C ASN A 29 -7.90 32.96 -1.09
N LEU A 30 -7.65 32.17 -2.12
CA LEU A 30 -6.32 31.70 -2.45
C LEU A 30 -5.69 32.63 -3.50
N ASP A 31 -4.49 33.12 -3.26
CA ASP A 31 -3.59 33.61 -4.32
C ASP A 31 -2.29 32.83 -4.22
N CYS A 32 -2.10 31.91 -5.15
CA CYS A 32 -1.00 30.97 -5.08
C CYS A 32 -0.31 30.85 -6.42
N THR A 33 1.02 30.94 -6.40
CA THR A 33 1.87 30.70 -7.55
C THR A 33 2.85 29.60 -7.20
N VAL A 34 2.93 28.57 -8.05
CA VAL A 34 3.88 27.46 -7.93
C VAL A 34 4.58 27.23 -9.26
N THR A 35 5.87 26.92 -9.20
CA THR A 35 6.68 26.69 -10.40
C THR A 35 7.36 25.33 -10.31
N PHE A 36 7.22 24.56 -11.39
CA PHE A 36 7.85 23.25 -11.56
C PHE A 36 8.93 23.32 -12.61
N GLN A 37 9.95 22.48 -12.44
CA GLN A 37 11.06 22.30 -13.36
C GLN A 37 11.21 20.82 -13.67
N THR A 38 11.49 20.46 -14.92
CA THR A 38 11.84 19.07 -15.24
C THR A 38 13.25 18.72 -14.75
N HIS A 39 13.58 17.44 -14.63
CA HIS A 39 14.93 17.03 -14.26
C HIS A 39 15.96 17.29 -15.36
N SER A 40 15.52 17.32 -16.63
CA SER A 40 16.36 17.58 -17.79
C SER A 40 15.82 18.74 -18.64
N ILE A 41 16.73 19.56 -19.19
CA ILE A 41 16.40 20.63 -20.14
C ILE A 41 15.85 20.10 -21.48
N LEU A 42 16.03 18.81 -21.77
CA LEU A 42 15.50 18.15 -22.96
C LEU A 42 14.05 17.68 -22.77
N GLN A 43 13.49 17.86 -21.57
CA GLN A 43 12.10 17.58 -21.26
C GLN A 43 11.30 18.88 -21.22
N ARG A 44 10.00 18.74 -21.42
CA ARG A 44 8.99 19.79 -21.28
C ARG A 44 7.78 19.22 -20.54
N PHE A 45 6.87 20.06 -20.10
CA PHE A 45 5.68 19.59 -19.39
C PHE A 45 4.49 19.37 -20.33
N MET A 46 3.81 18.26 -20.12
CA MET A 46 2.43 18.04 -20.54
C MET A 46 1.52 18.23 -19.32
N LEU A 47 0.39 18.90 -19.54
CA LEU A 47 -0.63 19.16 -18.54
C LEU A 47 -1.97 18.72 -19.12
N HIS A 48 -2.73 17.92 -18.37
CA HIS A 48 -4.10 17.60 -18.75
C HIS A 48 -4.98 17.41 -17.51
N PHE A 49 -6.29 17.51 -17.68
CA PHE A 49 -7.24 17.52 -16.58
C PHE A 49 -8.11 16.27 -16.57
N ASP A 50 -8.05 15.51 -15.47
CA ASP A 50 -9.02 14.46 -15.18
C ASP A 50 -10.39 15.07 -14.82
N LEU A 51 -10.34 16.20 -14.09
CA LEU A 51 -11.47 16.99 -13.62
C LEU A 51 -11.12 18.47 -13.70
N LEU A 52 -12.03 19.27 -14.23
CA LEU A 52 -11.93 20.73 -14.27
C LEU A 52 -13.32 21.33 -14.08
N GLN A 53 -13.53 21.98 -12.95
CA GLN A 53 -14.78 22.67 -12.63
C GLN A 53 -14.46 23.86 -11.72
N LEU A 54 -14.14 25.00 -12.30
CA LEU A 54 -13.81 26.20 -11.54
C LEU A 54 -15.05 27.07 -11.30
N ASP A 55 -14.98 27.94 -10.30
CA ASP A 55 -15.92 29.06 -10.21
C ASP A 55 -15.65 30.06 -11.36
N CYS A 56 -16.61 30.94 -11.65
CA CYS A 56 -16.47 31.92 -12.73
C CYS A 56 -15.58 33.09 -12.35
N ASN A 57 -15.41 33.36 -11.06
CA ASN A 57 -14.49 34.35 -10.55
C ASN A 57 -13.10 33.76 -10.26
N ASP A 58 -13.01 32.44 -10.18
CA ASP A 58 -11.74 31.73 -10.00
C ASP A 58 -10.99 31.60 -11.32
N HIS A 59 -9.68 31.79 -11.25
CA HIS A 59 -8.80 31.68 -12.40
C HIS A 59 -7.59 30.80 -12.13
N LEU A 60 -7.42 29.78 -12.96
CA LEU A 60 -6.19 28.99 -13.05
C LEU A 60 -5.41 29.40 -14.30
N TYR A 61 -4.32 30.10 -14.08
CA TYR A 61 -3.39 30.53 -15.13
C TYR A 61 -2.25 29.52 -15.29
N VAL A 62 -1.96 29.16 -16.53
CA VAL A 62 -0.84 28.31 -16.91
C VAL A 62 0.18 29.13 -17.70
N TYR A 63 1.40 29.26 -17.18
CA TYR A 63 2.49 29.98 -17.84
C TYR A 63 3.56 29.00 -18.33
N ASP A 64 3.98 29.17 -19.59
CA ASP A 64 5.10 28.43 -20.21
C ASP A 64 6.43 29.10 -19.86
N GLY A 65 6.89 28.90 -18.63
CA GLY A 65 8.12 29.48 -18.12
C GLY A 65 8.23 29.46 -16.60
N ALA A 66 9.33 30.01 -16.10
CA ALA A 66 9.66 30.00 -14.67
C ALA A 66 8.95 31.10 -13.84
N HIS A 67 8.25 32.04 -14.50
CA HIS A 67 7.62 33.18 -13.84
C HIS A 67 6.28 33.54 -14.48
N ALA A 68 5.36 34.08 -13.67
CA ALA A 68 4.04 34.57 -14.08
C ALA A 68 4.06 36.03 -14.60
N THR A 69 5.03 36.37 -15.45
CA THR A 69 5.23 37.75 -15.97
C THR A 69 4.81 37.92 -17.43
N ALA A 70 4.84 36.84 -18.22
CA ALA A 70 4.38 36.84 -19.60
C ALA A 70 2.86 36.58 -19.67
N PRO A 71 2.19 36.85 -20.81
CA PRO A 71 0.82 36.40 -21.02
C PRO A 71 0.69 34.89 -20.78
N PRO A 72 -0.34 34.43 -20.06
CA PRO A 72 -0.52 33.02 -19.78
C PRO A 72 -0.77 32.24 -21.06
N LYS A 73 -0.26 31.00 -21.12
CA LYS A 73 -0.55 30.04 -22.19
C LYS A 73 -2.03 29.62 -22.16
N ALA A 74 -2.60 29.52 -20.96
CA ALA A 74 -4.02 29.27 -20.76
C ALA A 74 -4.52 30.04 -19.53
N ASP A 75 -5.72 30.59 -19.64
CA ASP A 75 -6.51 31.18 -18.56
C ASP A 75 -7.80 30.38 -18.46
N LEU A 76 -7.95 29.63 -17.37
CA LEU A 76 -9.05 28.69 -17.16
C LEU A 76 -9.97 29.21 -16.06
N SER A 77 -11.26 29.19 -16.35
CA SER A 77 -12.36 29.57 -15.44
C SER A 77 -13.54 28.59 -15.61
N CYS A 78 -14.70 28.89 -15.01
CA CYS A 78 -15.93 28.09 -15.16
C CYS A 78 -16.37 27.83 -16.62
N ARG A 79 -15.92 28.65 -17.58
CA ARG A 79 -16.30 28.50 -19.00
C ARG A 79 -15.56 27.36 -19.70
N ASN A 80 -14.47 26.90 -19.11
CA ASN A 80 -13.60 25.90 -19.69
C ASN A 80 -13.93 24.51 -19.16
N THR A 81 -14.04 23.53 -20.06
CA THR A 81 -14.18 22.12 -19.69
C THR A 81 -12.91 21.35 -20.02
N LYS A 82 -12.71 20.19 -19.38
CA LYS A 82 -11.53 19.35 -19.64
C LYS A 82 -11.40 18.96 -21.12
N GLN A 83 -12.52 18.72 -21.81
CA GLN A 83 -12.54 18.33 -23.22
C GLN A 83 -12.13 19.48 -24.15
N GLN A 84 -12.48 20.72 -23.80
CA GLN A 84 -12.11 21.90 -24.58
C GLN A 84 -10.64 22.25 -24.39
N VAL A 85 -10.11 22.11 -23.17
CA VAL A 85 -8.70 22.41 -22.88
C VAL A 85 -7.79 21.34 -23.45
N GLY A 86 -8.15 20.07 -23.30
CA GLY A 86 -7.34 18.93 -23.72
C GLY A 86 -5.95 18.91 -23.06
N ALA A 87 -4.99 18.25 -23.72
CA ALA A 87 -3.60 18.22 -23.28
C ALA A 87 -2.84 19.48 -23.72
N LEU A 88 -2.38 20.26 -22.75
CA LEU A 88 -1.52 21.43 -22.93
C LEU A 88 -0.05 21.01 -22.85
N PHE A 89 0.79 21.62 -23.68
CA PHE A 89 2.21 21.34 -23.70
C PHE A 89 3.05 22.62 -23.58
N THR A 90 4.01 22.66 -22.66
CA THR A 90 4.99 23.74 -22.59
C THR A 90 6.06 23.60 -23.66
N ARG A 91 6.78 24.69 -23.93
CA ARG A 91 7.98 24.68 -24.78
C ARG A 91 9.25 24.70 -23.93
N SER A 92 9.18 25.33 -22.76
CA SER A 92 10.29 25.34 -21.82
C SER A 92 10.25 24.14 -20.87
N ASN A 93 11.38 23.93 -20.19
CA ASN A 93 11.55 22.94 -19.13
C ASN A 93 10.96 23.42 -17.76
N PHE A 94 10.24 24.55 -17.77
CA PHE A 94 9.57 25.12 -16.62
C PHE A 94 8.08 25.30 -16.91
N VAL A 95 7.26 25.20 -15.86
CA VAL A 95 5.86 25.62 -15.92
C VAL A 95 5.51 26.32 -14.62
N THR A 96 4.80 27.44 -14.73
CA THR A 96 4.31 28.17 -13.57
C THR A 96 2.79 28.13 -13.59
N LEU A 97 2.19 27.74 -12.48
CA LEU A 97 0.76 27.72 -12.28
C LEU A 97 0.42 28.81 -11.28
N LYS A 98 -0.53 29.67 -11.62
CA LYS A 98 -1.11 30.63 -10.68
C LYS A 98 -2.59 30.33 -10.51
N TYR A 99 -3.02 30.04 -9.29
CA TYR A 99 -4.42 29.82 -8.97
C TYR A 99 -4.90 30.93 -8.05
N VAL A 100 -5.90 31.67 -8.50
CA VAL A 100 -6.54 32.78 -7.79
C VAL A 100 -7.99 32.42 -7.57
N THR A 101 -8.44 32.44 -6.31
CA THR A 101 -9.83 32.17 -5.94
C THR A 101 -10.40 33.27 -5.06
N ASP A 102 -11.71 33.44 -5.10
CA ASP A 102 -12.43 34.35 -4.22
C ASP A 102 -13.02 33.64 -2.99
N ASN A 103 -13.93 34.29 -2.27
CA ASN A 103 -14.58 33.71 -1.08
C ASN A 103 -15.84 32.91 -1.41
N TRP A 104 -16.21 32.81 -2.68
CA TRP A 104 -17.35 32.05 -3.16
C TRP A 104 -16.88 30.70 -3.73
N GLY A 105 -17.84 29.82 -4.03
CA GLY A 105 -17.57 28.45 -4.45
C GLY A 105 -18.27 27.39 -3.61
N THR A 106 -18.51 26.25 -4.26
CA THR A 106 -19.18 25.05 -3.73
C THR A 106 -18.20 23.89 -3.64
N ASP A 107 -18.59 22.82 -2.96
CA ASP A 107 -17.75 21.61 -2.85
C ASP A 107 -17.51 20.88 -4.18
N ALA A 108 -18.26 21.25 -5.23
CA ALA A 108 -18.05 20.76 -6.59
C ALA A 108 -16.96 21.53 -7.34
N ASN A 109 -16.54 22.71 -6.84
CA ASN A 109 -15.51 23.51 -7.47
C ASN A 109 -14.11 22.95 -7.16
N GLY A 110 -13.26 22.90 -8.17
CA GLY A 110 -11.88 22.46 -8.09
C GLY A 110 -11.40 21.83 -9.39
N PHE A 111 -10.21 21.25 -9.34
CA PHE A 111 -9.62 20.57 -10.49
C PHE A 111 -8.68 19.44 -10.05
N LYS A 112 -8.55 18.43 -10.90
CA LYS A 112 -7.51 17.40 -10.81
C LYS A 112 -6.67 17.50 -12.07
N LEU A 113 -5.49 18.10 -11.92
CA LEU A 113 -4.53 18.36 -12.98
C LEU A 113 -3.41 17.33 -12.88
N VAL A 114 -3.18 16.60 -13.96
CA VAL A 114 -2.01 15.74 -14.12
C VAL A 114 -0.92 16.54 -14.84
N ILE A 115 0.25 16.60 -14.24
CA ILE A 115 1.44 17.25 -14.79
C ILE A 115 2.52 16.20 -15.00
N THR A 116 3.06 16.12 -16.22
CA THR A 116 4.05 15.10 -16.60
C THR A 116 5.21 15.75 -17.35
N ALA A 117 6.43 15.43 -16.99
CA ALA A 117 7.63 15.73 -17.75
C ALA A 117 7.73 14.74 -18.92
N VAL A 118 7.60 15.26 -20.14
CA VAL A 118 7.64 14.48 -21.38
C VAL A 118 8.90 14.80 -22.17
N LYS A 119 9.41 13.80 -22.88
CA LYS A 119 10.56 13.93 -23.77
C LYS A 119 10.14 13.63 -25.21
N ASP A 120 10.62 14.44 -26.15
CA ASP A 120 10.36 14.20 -27.57
C ASP A 120 11.13 12.96 -28.08
N PRO A 121 10.52 12.13 -28.95
CA PRO A 121 11.13 10.88 -29.42
C PRO A 121 12.47 11.08 -30.14
N LYS A 122 12.69 12.27 -30.72
CA LYS A 122 13.95 12.66 -31.36
C LYS A 122 15.17 12.61 -30.44
N HIS A 123 14.96 12.76 -29.13
CA HIS A 123 16.04 12.77 -28.13
C HIS A 123 16.28 11.39 -27.48
N GLY A 124 15.65 10.34 -28.01
CA GLY A 124 15.76 8.96 -27.55
C GLY A 124 14.79 8.64 -26.41
N CYS A 125 13.98 7.61 -26.63
CA CYS A 125 13.01 7.05 -25.70
C CYS A 125 13.59 5.76 -25.08
N LYS A 126 14.09 5.81 -23.85
CA LYS A 126 14.62 4.62 -23.17
C LYS A 126 13.66 4.00 -22.16
N GLU A 127 12.64 4.77 -21.78
CA GLU A 127 11.65 4.42 -20.76
C GLU A 127 10.36 4.01 -21.46
N PHE A 128 9.24 4.70 -21.22
CA PHE A 128 7.95 4.37 -21.81
C PHE A 128 7.55 5.34 -22.92
N ARG A 129 6.89 4.84 -23.97
CA ARG A 129 6.42 5.65 -25.12
C ARG A 129 4.90 5.59 -25.21
N CYS A 130 4.27 6.75 -25.08
CA CYS A 130 2.82 6.89 -25.20
C CYS A 130 2.33 6.58 -26.63
N LYS A 131 1.17 5.94 -26.77
CA LYS A 131 0.68 5.40 -28.05
C LYS A 131 0.26 6.49 -29.04
N GLN A 132 -0.46 7.53 -28.59
CA GLN A 132 -1.09 8.47 -29.51
C GLN A 132 -0.12 9.52 -30.09
N ARG A 133 0.77 10.07 -29.27
CA ARG A 133 1.63 11.21 -29.65
C ARG A 133 3.12 10.88 -29.65
N GLU A 134 3.48 9.64 -29.33
CA GLU A 134 4.85 9.09 -29.34
C GLU A 134 5.88 9.83 -28.45
N PHE A 135 5.44 10.65 -27.50
CA PHE A 135 6.35 11.21 -26.50
C PHE A 135 6.66 10.18 -25.42
N CYS A 136 7.73 10.45 -24.69
CA CYS A 136 8.25 9.55 -23.69
C CYS A 136 8.04 10.09 -22.28
N VAL A 137 7.68 9.20 -21.37
CA VAL A 137 7.50 9.46 -19.94
C VAL A 137 8.39 8.51 -19.14
N SER A 138 8.65 8.87 -17.89
CA SER A 138 9.40 8.01 -16.97
C SER A 138 8.71 6.66 -16.79
N ALA A 139 9.51 5.59 -16.70
CA ALA A 139 9.00 4.25 -16.41
C ALA A 139 8.38 4.15 -15.01
N ASP A 140 8.75 5.05 -14.09
CA ASP A 140 8.17 5.11 -12.76
C ASP A 140 6.73 5.66 -12.76
N LEU A 141 6.29 6.24 -13.88
CA LEU A 141 4.96 6.81 -14.08
C LEU A 141 4.03 5.87 -14.86
N THR A 142 4.44 4.62 -15.08
CA THR A 142 3.58 3.62 -15.70
C THR A 142 2.98 2.72 -14.64
N CYS A 143 1.71 2.35 -14.78
CA CYS A 143 0.98 1.48 -13.86
C CYS A 143 0.84 2.07 -12.45
N ASP A 144 0.77 3.40 -12.32
CA ASP A 144 0.64 4.09 -11.04
C ASP A 144 -0.80 4.56 -10.75
N GLY A 145 -1.74 4.28 -11.66
CA GLY A 145 -3.15 4.66 -11.58
C GLY A 145 -3.45 6.10 -12.03
N VAL A 146 -2.48 6.79 -12.62
CA VAL A 146 -2.62 8.15 -13.16
C VAL A 146 -2.28 8.14 -14.65
N ASP A 147 -3.17 8.70 -15.48
CA ASP A 147 -2.92 8.81 -16.92
C ASP A 147 -1.86 9.87 -17.20
N HIS A 148 -0.58 9.50 -17.31
CA HIS A 148 0.51 10.39 -17.66
C HIS A 148 0.68 10.59 -19.16
N CYS A 149 0.01 9.81 -20.00
CA CYS A 149 0.03 9.93 -21.45
C CYS A 149 -1.14 10.74 -22.06
N ALA A 150 -2.14 11.11 -21.25
CA ALA A 150 -3.43 11.71 -21.67
C ALA A 150 -4.27 10.83 -22.64
N ASP A 151 -3.79 9.62 -22.93
CA ASP A 151 -4.47 8.59 -23.72
C ASP A 151 -4.63 7.28 -22.93
N GLY A 152 -4.19 7.25 -21.66
CA GLY A 152 -4.21 6.11 -20.76
C GLY A 152 -3.29 4.96 -21.16
N SER A 153 -2.40 5.15 -22.14
CA SER A 153 -1.57 4.04 -22.65
C SER A 153 -0.52 3.53 -21.68
N ASP A 154 -0.12 4.34 -20.71
CA ASP A 154 0.75 4.02 -19.59
C ASP A 154 0.09 3.17 -18.50
N GLU A 155 -1.24 3.11 -18.48
CA GLU A 155 -2.05 2.35 -17.50
C GLU A 155 -2.73 1.12 -18.11
N ASP A 156 -2.32 0.72 -19.32
CA ASP A 156 -2.93 -0.40 -20.03
C ASP A 156 -2.52 -1.76 -19.42
N THR A 157 -3.40 -2.29 -18.58
CA THR A 157 -3.23 -3.58 -17.87
C THR A 157 -3.15 -4.78 -18.81
N ALA A 158 -3.68 -4.69 -20.03
CA ALA A 158 -3.68 -5.81 -20.96
C ALA A 158 -2.27 -6.10 -21.53
N THR A 159 -1.37 -5.11 -21.53
CA THR A 159 -0.07 -5.21 -22.21
C THR A 159 1.13 -4.81 -21.36
N LEU A 160 0.94 -3.96 -20.34
CA LEU A 160 2.05 -3.32 -19.62
C LEU A 160 2.02 -3.58 -18.12
N CYS A 161 0.84 -3.51 -17.50
CA CYS A 161 0.69 -3.68 -16.05
C CYS A 161 0.21 -5.10 -15.77
N PRO A 162 1.10 -6.09 -15.49
CA PRO A 162 0.63 -7.36 -14.94
C PRO A 162 -0.13 -7.01 -13.67
N ASP A 163 -1.37 -7.50 -13.54
CA ASP A 163 -2.24 -7.28 -12.38
C ASP A 163 -1.41 -7.47 -11.11
N SER A 164 -0.88 -6.36 -10.60
CA SER A 164 -0.32 -6.28 -9.26
C SER A 164 -1.55 -6.09 -8.40
N GLY A 165 -2.38 -7.14 -8.43
CA GLY A 165 -3.60 -7.25 -7.69
C GLY A 165 -3.25 -6.95 -6.26
N ASN A 166 -3.68 -5.78 -5.82
CA ASN A 166 -3.77 -5.41 -4.43
C ASN A 166 -4.90 -6.25 -3.81
N GLY A 167 -4.71 -7.57 -3.82
CA GLY A 167 -5.72 -8.57 -3.62
C GLY A 167 -5.06 -9.86 -3.20
N THR A 168 -4.54 -9.91 -1.97
CA THR A 168 -4.53 -11.11 -1.10
C THR A 168 -4.00 -10.82 0.31
N HIS A 169 -4.48 -9.76 0.97
CA HIS A 169 -4.72 -9.94 2.41
C HIS A 169 -5.99 -10.79 2.66
N SER A 170 -6.85 -10.99 1.66
CA SER A 170 -8.14 -11.70 1.81
C SER A 170 -8.06 -13.22 1.99
N GLY A 171 -6.89 -13.86 1.95
CA GLY A 171 -6.74 -15.32 2.17
C GLY A 171 -6.35 -15.70 3.59
N ALA A 172 -5.68 -14.81 4.32
CA ALA A 172 -5.14 -15.13 5.64
C ALA A 172 -6.20 -15.07 6.75
N TRP A 173 -7.21 -14.19 6.62
CA TRP A 173 -8.22 -14.03 7.67
C TRP A 173 -9.24 -15.17 7.65
N ALA A 174 -9.47 -15.80 6.49
CA ALA A 174 -10.38 -16.94 6.40
C ALA A 174 -9.86 -18.12 7.23
N ALA A 175 -8.55 -18.38 7.18
CA ALA A 175 -7.91 -19.41 8.00
C ALA A 175 -7.91 -19.04 9.50
N VAL A 176 -7.64 -17.77 9.84
CA VAL A 176 -7.64 -17.29 11.24
C VAL A 176 -9.06 -17.29 11.82
N ALA A 177 -10.06 -16.86 11.07
CA ALA A 177 -11.46 -16.83 11.49
C ALA A 177 -12.05 -18.24 11.64
N ALA A 178 -11.73 -19.15 10.71
CA ALA A 178 -12.13 -20.56 10.83
C ALA A 178 -11.47 -21.24 12.04
N GLY A 179 -10.18 -20.96 12.29
CA GLY A 179 -9.46 -21.45 13.47
C GLY A 179 -10.06 -20.93 14.79
N ALA A 180 -10.38 -19.63 14.86
CA ALA A 180 -10.99 -19.02 16.03
C ALA A 180 -12.40 -19.57 16.30
N ALA A 181 -13.22 -19.74 15.26
CA ALA A 181 -14.56 -20.32 15.39
C ALA A 181 -14.51 -21.79 15.88
N GLY A 182 -13.56 -22.57 15.37
CA GLY A 182 -13.34 -23.95 15.82
C GLY A 182 -12.93 -24.05 17.30
N LEU A 183 -12.03 -23.17 17.76
CA LEU A 183 -11.60 -23.13 19.16
C LEU A 183 -12.74 -22.71 20.10
N LEU A 184 -13.56 -21.74 19.71
CA LEU A 184 -14.73 -21.30 20.49
C LEU A 184 -15.79 -22.41 20.59
N ALA A 185 -16.04 -23.14 19.50
CA ALA A 185 -16.97 -24.27 19.50
C ALA A 185 -16.49 -25.41 20.41
N LEU A 186 -15.19 -25.73 20.39
CA LEU A 186 -14.60 -26.74 21.29
C LEU A 186 -14.67 -26.30 22.77
N ALA A 187 -14.39 -25.03 23.06
CA ALA A 187 -14.51 -24.50 24.42
C ALA A 187 -15.97 -24.54 24.92
N ALA A 188 -16.94 -24.22 24.07
CA ALA A 188 -18.37 -24.32 24.38
C ALA A 188 -18.79 -25.79 24.64
N LEU A 189 -18.33 -26.73 23.83
CA LEU A 189 -18.61 -28.16 24.04
C LEU A 189 -18.00 -28.69 25.34
N LEU A 190 -16.76 -28.28 25.67
CA LEU A 190 -16.09 -28.68 26.92
C LEU A 190 -16.78 -28.09 28.15
N THR A 191 -17.23 -26.83 28.09
CA THR A 191 -17.97 -26.18 29.19
C THR A 191 -19.35 -26.81 29.40
N VAL A 192 -20.08 -27.12 28.32
CA VAL A 192 -21.36 -27.86 28.39
C VAL A 192 -21.14 -29.28 28.93
N CYS A 193 -20.11 -30.00 28.48
CA CYS A 193 -19.81 -31.34 29.01
C CYS A 193 -19.46 -31.29 30.50
N CYS A 194 -18.65 -30.33 30.94
CA CYS A 194 -18.35 -30.12 32.35
C CYS A 194 -19.61 -29.79 33.16
N TYR A 195 -20.51 -28.99 32.61
CA TYR A 195 -21.76 -28.63 33.26
C TYR A 195 -22.72 -29.82 33.38
N CYS A 196 -22.87 -30.62 32.33
CA CYS A 196 -23.68 -31.84 32.33
C CYS A 196 -23.10 -32.92 33.26
N ARG A 197 -21.77 -33.06 33.33
CA ARG A 197 -21.11 -33.98 34.28
C ARG A 197 -21.26 -33.53 35.74
N ARG A 198 -21.25 -32.23 36.02
CA ARG A 198 -21.53 -31.68 37.35
C ARG A 198 -23.00 -31.82 37.75
N ARG A 199 -23.90 -31.91 36.76
CA ARG A 199 -25.34 -32.11 36.96
C ARG A 199 -25.78 -33.57 36.92
N ALA A 200 -24.91 -34.50 36.57
CA ALA A 200 -25.20 -35.92 36.69
C ALA A 200 -25.30 -36.27 38.19
N PRO A 201 -26.47 -36.66 38.71
CA PRO A 201 -26.53 -37.22 40.05
C PRO A 201 -25.76 -38.54 40.03
N ALA A 202 -24.83 -38.71 40.97
CA ALA A 202 -24.17 -39.98 41.18
C ALA A 202 -25.24 -41.07 41.41
N PRO A 203 -25.21 -42.22 40.70
CA PRO A 203 -26.02 -43.35 41.13
C PRO A 203 -25.43 -43.85 42.45
N LEU A 204 -26.19 -43.66 43.54
CA LEU A 204 -25.90 -44.23 44.84
C LEU A 204 -25.83 -45.75 44.71
N THR A 205 -24.63 -46.29 44.87
CA THR A 205 -24.33 -47.71 44.97
C THR A 205 -25.00 -48.29 46.21
N HIS A 206 -26.06 -49.09 46.03
CA HIS A 206 -26.59 -49.97 47.06
C HIS A 206 -25.89 -51.33 46.93
N LEU A 207 -24.97 -51.63 47.85
CA LEU A 207 -24.38 -52.96 48.01
C LEU A 207 -25.50 -53.99 48.22
N HIS A 208 -25.56 -55.01 47.38
CA HIS A 208 -26.13 -56.30 47.73
C HIS A 208 -25.06 -57.37 47.57
N LEU A 209 -24.87 -58.11 48.67
CA LEU A 209 -23.82 -59.09 48.92
C LEU A 209 -24.37 -60.47 48.58
N GLN A 210 -23.79 -61.17 47.60
CA GLN A 210 -23.87 -62.64 47.45
C GLN A 210 -22.85 -63.03 46.36
N GLN A 211 -21.67 -63.54 46.72
CA GLN A 211 -21.35 -64.93 47.10
C GLN A 211 -21.09 -65.85 45.89
N MET A 212 -19.79 -65.96 45.59
CA MET A 212 -18.99 -67.15 45.22
C MET A 212 -19.41 -68.13 44.10
N ALA A 213 -18.34 -68.67 43.47
CA ALA A 213 -18.23 -69.79 42.52
C ALA A 213 -18.33 -69.38 41.03
N SER A 214 -17.49 -69.82 40.09
CA SER A 214 -16.55 -70.94 40.08
C SER A 214 -15.55 -70.82 38.92
N SER A 215 -14.31 -71.28 39.17
CA SER A 215 -13.45 -72.15 38.35
C SER A 215 -13.26 -71.94 36.84
N ASN A 216 -11.99 -71.80 36.44
CA ASN A 216 -11.18 -72.70 35.56
C ASN A 216 -10.12 -71.86 34.84
N GLY A 217 -8.87 -72.26 34.68
CA GLY A 217 -8.17 -73.51 34.98
C GLY A 217 -6.73 -73.33 34.49
N ALA A 218 -5.79 -73.86 35.26
CA ALA A 218 -4.36 -73.86 34.95
C ALA A 218 -4.01 -74.96 33.94
N GLY A 219 -2.98 -74.72 33.12
CA GLY A 219 -2.40 -75.72 32.24
C GLY A 219 -1.00 -75.32 31.81
N GLY A 220 0.00 -75.63 32.64
CA GLY A 220 1.40 -75.57 32.26
C GLY A 220 1.89 -76.91 31.71
N LYS A 221 2.86 -76.87 30.78
CA LYS A 221 4.03 -77.78 30.70
C LYS A 221 4.84 -77.48 29.42
N GLY A 222 6.18 -77.54 29.54
CA GLY A 222 7.09 -77.64 28.38
C GLY A 222 8.47 -77.07 28.66
N ALA A 223 9.45 -77.95 28.87
CA ALA A 223 10.84 -77.64 29.20
C ALA A 223 11.77 -77.79 27.97
N GLY A 224 12.93 -77.11 27.98
CA GLY A 224 14.11 -77.45 27.17
C GLY A 224 14.67 -76.33 26.27
N PRO A 225 15.94 -76.40 25.82
CA PRO A 225 16.97 -75.44 26.27
C PRO A 225 17.66 -74.59 25.17
N ALA A 226 18.39 -73.58 25.66
CA ALA A 226 19.55 -72.83 25.10
C ALA A 226 19.77 -72.72 23.57
N ALA A 227 19.80 -71.48 23.05
CA ALA A 227 20.88 -70.89 22.22
C ALA A 227 20.46 -69.52 21.64
N SER A 228 21.34 -68.53 21.70
CA SER A 228 21.33 -67.27 20.91
C SER A 228 21.73 -67.55 19.44
N PRO A 229 21.55 -66.63 18.42
CA PRO A 229 21.51 -65.16 18.51
C PRO A 229 20.51 -64.39 17.59
N ALA A 230 20.38 -63.09 17.87
CA ALA A 230 19.94 -61.95 17.02
C ALA A 230 18.55 -62.02 16.32
N THR A 231 17.65 -61.03 16.35
CA THR A 231 17.82 -59.58 16.06
C THR A 231 16.49 -58.84 16.33
N ARG A 232 16.56 -57.58 16.82
CA ARG A 232 15.71 -56.38 16.51
C ARG A 232 15.12 -55.61 17.72
N LEU A 233 15.09 -54.28 17.50
CA LEU A 233 14.21 -53.21 18.05
C LEU A 233 14.73 -52.35 19.24
N PRO A 234 14.25 -51.08 19.42
CA PRO A 234 15.06 -49.87 19.30
C PRO A 234 15.03 -48.94 20.54
N GLY A 235 15.71 -47.79 20.46
CA GLY A 235 15.14 -46.52 20.97
C GLY A 235 15.79 -45.83 22.18
N ASN A 236 16.72 -44.92 21.85
CA ASN A 236 16.91 -43.55 22.37
C ASN A 236 17.26 -43.24 23.84
N TRP A 237 18.43 -42.62 23.94
CA TRP A 237 19.00 -41.84 25.04
C TRP A 237 18.76 -40.32 24.87
N ALA A 238 18.98 -39.62 25.98
CA ALA A 238 18.74 -38.22 26.25
C ALA A 238 19.79 -37.21 25.74
N HIS A 239 19.35 -35.94 25.61
CA HIS A 239 20.02 -34.61 25.57
C HIS A 239 21.19 -34.38 24.58
N PRO A 240 21.43 -33.13 24.09
CA PRO A 240 22.40 -32.24 24.79
C PRO A 240 22.32 -30.70 24.56
N ALA A 241 22.98 -29.97 25.48
CA ALA A 241 23.91 -28.82 25.34
C ALA A 241 23.58 -27.52 24.56
N GLY A 242 23.98 -26.37 25.16
CA GLY A 242 24.10 -25.05 24.50
C GLY A 242 25.55 -24.69 24.10
N PRO A 243 25.86 -23.40 23.80
CA PRO A 243 27.19 -22.84 24.12
C PRO A 243 27.23 -21.40 24.71
N ARG A 244 28.44 -21.09 25.23
CA ARG A 244 29.02 -19.91 25.94
C ARG A 244 29.08 -18.63 25.06
N GLY A 245 29.27 -17.37 25.48
CA GLY A 245 29.63 -16.67 26.73
C GLY A 245 30.02 -15.18 26.48
N TYR A 246 30.32 -14.45 27.57
CA TYR A 246 31.03 -13.14 27.72
C TYR A 246 30.32 -11.76 27.74
N ARG A 247 30.29 -11.22 28.99
CA ARG A 247 30.40 -9.86 29.57
C ARG A 247 30.85 -8.68 28.68
N ALA A 248 30.26 -7.49 28.89
CA ALA A 248 30.79 -6.39 29.71
C ALA A 248 30.26 -5.00 29.27
N ALA A 249 30.06 -4.13 30.26
CA ALA A 249 29.50 -2.78 30.16
C ALA A 249 30.47 -1.71 29.63
N ARG A 250 29.95 -0.64 29.01
CA ARG A 250 30.14 0.77 29.43
C ARG A 250 29.28 1.76 28.61
N PRO A 251 28.84 2.89 29.21
CA PRO A 251 28.07 3.94 28.57
C PRO A 251 28.98 5.07 28.03
N GLY A 252 28.52 5.82 27.03
CA GLY A 252 29.25 6.97 26.47
C GLY A 252 28.33 7.94 25.74
N ARG A 253 27.85 8.93 26.46
CA ARG A 253 27.03 10.08 26.03
C ARG A 253 27.99 11.19 25.56
N LEU A 254 27.87 11.70 24.33
CA LEU A 254 28.49 12.99 23.96
C LEU A 254 27.54 13.78 23.05
N ARG A 255 26.93 14.82 23.66
CA ARG A 255 26.51 16.05 23.00
C ARG A 255 27.77 16.87 22.70
N ALA A 256 27.81 17.57 21.58
CA ALA A 256 28.56 18.81 21.45
C ALA A 256 27.87 19.75 20.45
N ARG A 257 27.68 20.99 20.88
CA ARG A 257 27.13 22.15 20.19
C ARG A 257 28.12 23.29 20.45
N ALA A 258 28.56 24.00 19.42
CA ALA A 258 29.12 25.36 19.44
C ALA A 258 29.35 25.74 17.95
N GLN A 259 28.67 26.71 17.34
CA GLN A 259 28.84 28.17 17.48
C GLN A 259 30.29 28.65 17.44
N ARG A 260 30.70 29.15 16.28
CA ARG A 260 31.20 30.52 16.08
C ARG A 260 30.68 31.03 14.74
#